data_AF-N9EP39-F1
#
_entry.id   AF-N9EP39-F1
#
_cell.length_a   1.000
_cell.length_b   1.000
_cell.length_c   1.000
_cell.angle_alpha   90.00
_cell.angle_beta   90.00
_cell.angle_gamma   90.00
#
_symmetry.space_group_name_H-M   'P 1'
#
loop_
_entity.id
_entity.type
_entity.pdbx_description
1 polymer ?
#
loop_
_entity_poly.entity_id
_entity_poly.type
_entity_poly.pdbx_seq_one_letter_code
_entity_poly.pdbx_strand_id
1 'polypeptide(L)'
;MNIFNKTLTMSGTEAKAPVKIGIKTNYRITIMVNDNTVILGTHAGMLLIGPNTFEIYDPNGSFHYPGISGGSLGLFPVDDLGKQHDVFKKYLEYQLINGERVYLYSFYVSRKEFYQIEENILNQVGCGPVLNCTQCTSGAISGVGIFKNIPSGIFLPSNLKKEMDKISKPLKIITGN
;
A
#
# COMPACT_ATOMS: atom_id res chain seq x y z
N MET A 1 19.00 16.27 2.38
CA MET A 1 19.45 14.89 2.14
C MET A 1 20.50 14.55 3.19
N ASN A 2 20.19 13.71 4.18
CA ASN A 2 21.24 13.16 5.05
C ASN A 2 21.36 11.67 4.76
N ILE A 3 22.19 11.34 3.75
CA ILE A 3 22.73 9.99 3.65
C ILE A 3 23.82 9.92 4.72
N PHE A 4 23.51 9.31 5.85
CA PHE A 4 24.56 8.94 6.80
C PHE A 4 25.28 7.71 6.27
N ASN A 5 26.31 7.93 5.43
CA ASN A 5 27.34 6.93 5.19
C ASN A 5 28.23 6.85 6.43
N LYS A 6 27.67 6.40 7.55
CA LYS A 6 28.46 6.19 8.75
C LYS A 6 28.99 4.76 8.71
N THR A 7 30.25 4.62 8.27
CA THR A 7 31.01 3.39 8.50
C THR A 7 31.18 3.25 10.01
N LEU A 8 30.49 2.29 10.62
CA LEU A 8 30.71 1.94 12.02
C LEU A 8 31.80 0.86 12.05
N THR A 9 32.96 1.21 12.58
CA THR A 9 33.98 0.26 12.97
C THR A 9 33.58 -0.33 14.33
N MET A 10 33.40 -1.64 14.40
CA MET A 10 33.28 -2.32 15.69
C MET A 10 34.65 -2.32 16.37
N SER A 11 34.75 -1.85 17.62
CA SER A 11 35.95 -2.02 18.41
C SER A 11 36.05 -3.46 18.88
N GLY A 12 36.95 -4.23 18.27
CA GLY A 12 37.25 -5.62 18.59
C GLY A 12 38.31 -6.13 17.61
N THR A 13 39.27 -6.91 18.10
CA THR A 13 40.56 -7.27 17.45
C THR A 13 40.45 -8.18 16.22
N GLU A 14 39.31 -8.22 15.52
CA GLU A 14 39.17 -8.96 14.28
C GLU A 14 38.49 -8.08 13.22
N ALA A 15 39.22 -7.79 12.14
CA ALA A 15 38.72 -7.05 10.99
C ALA A 15 37.67 -7.90 10.25
N LYS A 16 36.41 -7.82 10.69
CA LYS A 16 35.27 -8.31 9.92
C LYS A 16 34.86 -7.26 8.88
N ALA A 17 34.45 -7.72 7.71
CA ALA A 17 33.95 -6.85 6.64
C ALA A 17 32.86 -5.89 7.18
N PRO A 18 32.83 -4.62 6.75
CA PRO A 18 31.87 -3.66 7.25
C PRO A 18 30.44 -4.15 7.06
N VAL A 19 29.66 -4.17 8.14
CA VAL A 19 28.24 -4.50 8.11
C VAL A 19 27.49 -3.34 7.43
N LYS A 20 26.95 -3.59 6.24
CA LYS A 20 26.04 -2.65 5.57
C LYS A 20 24.67 -2.73 6.26
N ILE A 21 24.34 -1.73 7.07
CA ILE A 21 22.99 -1.55 7.60
C ILE A 21 22.20 -0.71 6.60
N GLY A 22 21.22 -1.32 5.93
CA GLY A 22 20.30 -0.60 5.05
C GLY A 22 19.35 0.28 5.86
N ILE A 23 19.39 1.60 5.63
CA ILE A 23 18.46 2.54 6.27
C ILE A 23 17.11 2.46 5.55
N LYS A 24 16.04 2.35 6.34
CA LYS A 24 14.62 2.35 5.93
C LYS A 24 14.36 3.50 4.96
N THR A 25 13.80 3.17 3.80
CA THR A 25 13.32 4.17 2.85
C THR A 25 12.17 4.94 3.50
N ASN A 26 12.02 6.23 3.17
CA ASN A 26 10.83 7.01 3.56
C ASN A 26 9.62 6.73 2.65
N TYR A 27 9.74 5.75 1.76
CA TYR A 27 8.69 5.36 0.82
C TYR A 27 8.10 4.03 1.26
N ARG A 28 6.81 4.07 1.59
CA ARG A 28 6.06 2.91 2.05
C ARG A 28 4.81 2.74 1.21
N ILE A 29 4.58 1.51 0.77
CA ILE A 29 3.33 1.08 0.16
C ILE A 29 2.68 0.10 1.13
N THR A 30 1.44 0.34 1.51
CA THR A 30 0.62 -0.62 2.26
C THR A 30 -0.55 -1.04 1.40
N ILE A 31 -0.57 -2.30 1.01
CA ILE A 31 -1.67 -2.89 0.24
C ILE A 31 -2.72 -3.39 1.23
N MET A 32 -3.94 -2.93 1.08
CA MET A 32 -5.11 -3.38 1.83
C MET A 32 -5.90 -4.34 0.96
N VAL A 33 -6.16 -5.54 1.49
CA VAL A 33 -6.99 -6.55 0.85
C VAL A 33 -8.16 -6.87 1.75
N ASN A 34 -9.37 -6.60 1.27
CA ASN A 34 -10.63 -6.98 1.89
C ASN A 34 -11.19 -8.20 1.15
N ASP A 35 -11.04 -9.36 1.78
CA ASP A 35 -11.41 -10.68 1.25
C ASP A 35 -12.67 -11.22 1.94
N ASN A 36 -13.66 -10.36 2.22
CA ASN A 36 -14.97 -10.81 2.69
C ASN A 36 -15.73 -11.58 1.59
N THR A 37 -16.76 -12.38 1.91
CA THR A 37 -17.25 -13.47 1.03
C THR A 37 -18.34 -13.01 0.07
N VAL A 38 -18.84 -11.80 0.29
CA VAL A 38 -19.91 -11.20 -0.49
C VAL A 38 -19.26 -10.24 -1.48
N ILE A 39 -19.55 -10.40 -2.78
CA ILE A 39 -19.02 -9.54 -3.87
C ILE A 39 -19.20 -8.04 -3.55
N LEU A 40 -20.29 -7.69 -2.84
CA LEU A 40 -20.60 -6.32 -2.38
C LEU A 40 -19.78 -5.84 -1.17
N GLY A 41 -18.87 -6.66 -0.65
CA GLY A 41 -18.05 -6.36 0.52
C GLY A 41 -16.56 -6.64 0.34
N THR A 42 -16.12 -6.93 -0.88
CA THR A 42 -14.70 -7.22 -1.19
C THR A 42 -14.03 -6.02 -1.85
N HIS A 43 -12.77 -5.77 -1.54
CA HIS A 43 -12.06 -4.61 -2.07
C HIS A 43 -10.54 -4.81 -2.02
N ALA A 44 -9.83 -4.01 -2.80
CA ALA A 44 -8.39 -3.85 -2.65
C ALA A 44 -8.03 -2.40 -2.97
N GLY A 45 -7.10 -1.87 -2.19
CA GLY A 45 -6.60 -0.50 -2.32
C GLY A 45 -5.24 -0.37 -1.65
N MET A 46 -4.69 0.84 -1.63
CA MET A 46 -3.35 1.08 -1.11
C MET A 46 -3.27 2.36 -0.29
N LEU A 47 -2.36 2.38 0.67
CA LEU A 47 -1.83 3.60 1.26
C LEU A 47 -0.40 3.81 0.74
N LEU A 48 -0.17 4.96 0.11
CA LEU A 48 1.12 5.40 -0.38
C LEU A 48 1.64 6.49 0.56
N ILE A 49 2.85 6.29 1.10
CA ILE A 49 3.52 7.28 1.93
C ILE A 49 4.91 7.55 1.35
N GLY A 50 5.14 8.79 0.97
CA GLY A 50 6.45 9.32 0.63
C GLY A 50 6.86 10.43 1.59
N PRO A 51 8.04 11.06 1.37
CA PRO A 51 8.52 12.16 2.21
C PRO A 51 7.56 13.33 2.34
N ASN A 52 6.79 13.60 1.28
CA ASN A 52 5.85 14.73 1.19
C ASN A 52 4.46 14.28 0.69
N THR A 53 4.18 12.98 0.69
CA THR A 53 2.93 12.43 0.16
C THR A 53 2.33 11.44 1.14
N PHE A 54 1.01 11.53 1.31
CA PHE A 54 0.20 10.57 2.04
C PHE A 54 -1.11 10.42 1.28
N GLU A 55 -1.29 9.30 0.62
CA GLU A 55 -2.37 9.12 -0.34
C GLU A 55 -3.05 7.77 -0.13
N ILE A 56 -4.38 7.80 -0.09
CA ILE A 56 -5.18 6.57 -0.13
C ILE A 56 -5.59 6.36 -1.57
N TYR A 57 -5.24 5.22 -2.13
CA TYR A 57 -5.73 4.77 -3.41
C TYR A 57 -6.86 3.77 -3.18
N ASP A 58 -8.11 4.22 -3.37
CA ASP A 58 -9.31 3.40 -3.45
C ASP A 58 -9.79 3.46 -4.91
N PRO A 59 -9.45 2.46 -5.76
CA PRO A 59 -9.78 2.49 -7.18
C PRO A 59 -11.27 2.67 -7.50
N ASN A 60 -12.15 2.26 -6.57
CA ASN A 60 -13.59 2.39 -6.74
C ASN A 60 -14.08 3.82 -6.45
N GLY A 61 -13.27 4.61 -5.74
CA GLY A 61 -13.63 5.94 -5.26
C GLY A 61 -14.80 5.93 -4.27
N SER A 62 -15.05 4.80 -3.60
CA SER A 62 -16.22 4.61 -2.74
C SER A 62 -16.01 5.17 -1.33
N PHE A 63 -14.76 5.29 -0.89
CA PHE A 63 -14.40 5.93 0.35
C PHE A 63 -14.65 7.45 0.28
N HIS A 64 -15.23 7.99 1.35
CA HIS A 64 -15.48 9.42 1.50
C HIS A 64 -15.02 9.86 2.89
N TYR A 65 -14.29 10.97 2.96
CA TYR A 65 -13.88 11.60 4.21
C TYR A 65 -14.14 13.12 4.17
N PRO A 66 -14.82 13.73 5.17
CA PRO A 66 -15.13 15.15 5.16
C PRO A 66 -13.88 16.04 5.01
N GLY A 67 -13.89 16.90 3.99
CA GLY A 67 -12.79 17.84 3.74
C GLY A 67 -11.59 17.22 3.02
N ILE A 68 -11.69 15.99 2.52
CA ILE A 68 -10.72 15.39 1.61
C ILE A 68 -11.45 15.01 0.33
N SER A 69 -11.05 15.66 -0.77
CA SER A 69 -11.60 15.38 -2.09
C SER A 69 -10.87 14.19 -2.73
N GLY A 70 -11.62 13.33 -3.42
CA GLY A 70 -11.03 12.33 -4.31
C GLY A 70 -10.48 13.00 -5.57
N GLY A 71 -9.29 12.58 -5.98
CA GLY A 71 -8.68 12.87 -7.27
C GLY A 71 -8.98 11.78 -8.31
N SER A 72 -8.25 11.83 -9.42
CA SER A 72 -8.37 10.85 -10.50
C SER A 72 -8.19 9.41 -10.00
N LEU A 73 -8.99 8.49 -10.53
CA LEU A 73 -8.92 7.05 -10.23
C LEU A 73 -9.12 6.70 -8.74
N GLY A 74 -9.78 7.59 -7.98
CA GLY A 74 -10.02 7.38 -6.55
C GLY A 74 -8.74 7.48 -5.70
N LEU A 75 -7.82 8.36 -6.11
CA LEU A 75 -6.67 8.75 -5.29
C LEU A 75 -7.06 9.90 -4.36
N PHE A 76 -6.92 9.72 -3.05
CA PHE A 76 -7.30 10.67 -2.00
C PHE A 76 -6.03 11.19 -1.31
N PRO A 77 -5.45 12.32 -1.78
CA PRO A 77 -4.30 12.93 -1.12
C PRO A 77 -4.70 13.57 0.22
N VAL A 78 -3.84 13.41 1.22
CA VAL A 78 -4.04 13.93 2.59
C VAL A 78 -2.90 14.86 2.98
N ASP A 79 -3.04 16.11 2.56
CA ASP A 79 -2.02 17.16 2.78
C ASP A 79 -1.96 17.63 4.24
N ASP A 80 -3.08 17.51 4.97
CA ASP A 80 -3.17 17.86 6.38
C ASP A 80 -2.54 16.75 7.26
N LEU A 81 -1.31 17.01 7.72
CA LEU A 81 -0.55 16.10 8.59
C LEU A 81 -1.33 15.67 9.84
N GLY A 82 -2.17 16.55 10.39
CA GLY A 82 -2.97 16.26 11.58
C GLY A 82 -4.09 15.25 11.33
N LYS A 83 -4.49 15.05 10.06
CA LYS A 83 -5.60 14.17 9.67
C LYS A 83 -5.14 12.82 9.10
N GLN A 84 -3.90 12.69 8.64
CA GLN A 84 -3.39 11.47 7.99
C GLN A 84 -3.74 10.17 8.73
N HIS A 85 -3.49 10.14 10.04
CA HIS A 85 -3.79 8.96 10.86
C HIS A 85 -5.29 8.70 10.97
N ASP A 86 -6.10 9.73 11.20
CA ASP A 86 -7.56 9.57 11.34
C ASP A 86 -8.20 9.14 10.02
N VAL A 87 -7.78 9.72 8.90
CA VAL A 87 -8.29 9.40 7.57
C VAL A 87 -8.00 7.95 7.22
N PHE A 88 -6.77 7.49 7.46
CA PHE A 88 -6.44 6.08 7.21
C PHE A 88 -7.19 5.14 8.17
N LYS A 89 -7.36 5.53 9.44
CA LYS A 89 -8.21 4.78 10.38
C LYS A 89 -9.65 4.68 9.86
N LYS A 90 -10.24 5.78 9.41
CA LYS A 90 -11.60 5.80 8.82
C LYS A 90 -11.69 4.97 7.55
N TYR A 91 -10.66 4.96 6.73
CA TYR A 91 -10.58 4.07 5.58
C TYR A 91 -10.61 2.60 5.99
N LEU A 92 -9.83 2.20 7.00
CA LEU A 92 -9.87 0.83 7.52
C LEU A 92 -11.23 0.47 8.15
N GLU A 93 -11.82 1.38 8.94
CA GLU A 93 -13.17 1.21 9.50
C GLU A 93 -14.21 1.00 8.39
N TYR A 94 -14.14 1.79 7.32
CA TYR A 94 -15.01 1.66 6.16
C TYR A 94 -14.89 0.27 5.50
N GLN A 95 -13.68 -0.26 5.38
CA GLN A 95 -13.45 -1.60 4.81
C GLN A 95 -13.93 -2.74 5.71
N LEU A 96 -13.95 -2.53 7.04
CA LEU A 96 -14.40 -3.53 8.01
C LEU A 96 -15.92 -3.68 8.09
N ILE A 97 -16.71 -2.73 7.53
CA ILE A 97 -18.19 -2.75 7.60
C ILE A 97 -18.76 -4.09 7.12
N ASN A 98 -18.13 -4.71 6.13
CA ASN A 98 -18.59 -5.97 5.52
C ASN A 98 -17.93 -7.24 6.10
N GLY A 99 -17.15 -7.11 7.18
CA GLY A 99 -16.53 -8.21 7.91
C GLY A 99 -15.03 -8.02 8.19
N GLU A 100 -14.50 -8.85 9.08
CA GLU A 100 -13.14 -8.72 9.63
C GLU A 100 -12.03 -9.30 8.75
N ARG A 101 -12.31 -9.72 7.52
CA ARG A 101 -11.29 -10.29 6.61
C ARG A 101 -10.56 -9.19 5.84
N VAL A 102 -10.00 -8.25 6.58
CA VAL A 102 -9.19 -7.13 6.08
C VAL A 102 -7.74 -7.34 6.46
N TYR A 103 -6.85 -7.33 5.47
CA TYR A 103 -5.44 -7.66 5.59
C TYR A 103 -4.58 -6.52 5.07
N LEU A 104 -3.55 -6.14 5.82
CA LEU A 104 -2.57 -5.13 5.41
C LEU A 104 -1.21 -5.77 5.16
N TYR A 105 -0.62 -5.46 4.00
CA TYR A 105 0.74 -5.82 3.64
C TYR A 105 1.56 -4.54 3.44
N SER A 106 2.48 -4.25 4.34
CA SER A 106 3.29 -3.03 4.30
C SER A 106 4.71 -3.31 3.85
N PHE A 107 5.19 -2.53 2.88
CA PHE A 107 6.50 -2.68 2.28
C PHE A 107 7.22 -1.34 2.24
N TYR A 108 8.51 -1.39 2.58
CA TYR A 108 9.44 -0.30 2.28
C TYR A 108 9.97 -0.50 0.87
N VAL A 109 9.79 0.49 0.02
CA VAL A 109 10.19 0.44 -1.39
C VAL A 109 11.21 1.55 -1.68
N SER A 110 11.98 1.41 -2.75
CA SER A 110 12.84 2.48 -3.23
C SER A 110 12.02 3.64 -3.80
N ARG A 111 12.65 4.81 -3.91
CA ARG A 111 12.06 5.98 -4.57
C ARG A 111 11.55 5.65 -5.98
N LYS A 112 12.36 4.92 -6.77
CA LYS A 112 12.03 4.57 -8.15
C LYS A 112 10.80 3.67 -8.22
N GLU A 113 10.73 2.64 -7.37
CA GLU A 113 9.59 1.73 -7.31
C GLU A 113 8.30 2.46 -6.88
N PHE A 114 8.40 3.36 -5.90
CA PHE A 114 7.26 4.16 -5.45
C PHE A 114 6.67 5.01 -6.58
N TYR A 115 7.50 5.81 -7.24
CA TYR A 115 7.03 6.67 -8.34
C TYR A 115 6.57 5.85 -9.55
N GLN A 116 7.13 4.66 -9.78
CA GLN A 116 6.61 3.76 -10.81
C GLN A 116 5.19 3.28 -10.48
N ILE A 117 4.90 2.98 -9.21
CA ILE A 117 3.55 2.58 -8.79
C ILE A 117 2.58 3.75 -8.92
N GLU A 118 2.96 4.96 -8.50
CA GLU A 118 2.15 6.18 -8.72
C GLU A 118 1.88 6.41 -10.21
N GLU A 119 2.90 6.31 -11.07
CA GLU A 119 2.77 6.41 -12.51
C GLU A 119 1.82 5.33 -13.07
N ASN A 120 1.97 4.09 -12.62
CA ASN A 120 1.08 3.01 -13.01
C ASN A 120 -0.36 3.26 -12.56
N ILE A 121 -0.59 3.88 -11.39
CA ILE A 121 -1.92 4.31 -10.95
C ILE A 121 -2.46 5.33 -11.94
N LEU A 122 -1.74 6.44 -12.16
CA LEU A 122 -2.23 7.56 -12.96
C LEU A 122 -2.49 7.21 -14.43
N ASN A 123 -1.75 6.24 -14.98
CA ASN A 123 -1.87 5.82 -16.37
C ASN A 123 -2.77 4.59 -16.58
N GLN A 124 -3.46 4.11 -15.54
CA GLN A 124 -4.36 2.97 -15.69
C GLN A 124 -5.59 3.30 -16.55
N VAL A 125 -5.84 2.45 -17.54
CA VAL A 125 -7.04 2.51 -18.38
C VAL A 125 -8.07 1.52 -17.85
N GLY A 126 -9.32 1.96 -17.72
CA GLY A 126 -10.43 1.11 -17.29
C GLY A 126 -10.55 0.93 -15.78
N CYS A 127 -9.79 1.69 -15.00
CA CYS A 127 -9.96 1.79 -13.55
C CYS A 127 -10.94 2.89 -13.21
N GLY A 128 -11.96 2.56 -12.42
CA GLY A 128 -13.10 3.42 -12.12
C GLY A 128 -14.11 2.72 -11.20
N PRO A 129 -15.32 3.26 -11.06
CA PRO A 129 -16.27 2.89 -9.99
C PRO A 129 -16.96 1.53 -10.15
N VAL A 130 -16.42 0.57 -10.93
CA VAL A 130 -17.14 -0.66 -11.31
C VAL A 130 -16.37 -1.96 -11.05
N LEU A 131 -16.31 -2.41 -9.79
CA LEU A 131 -15.86 -3.77 -9.38
C LEU A 131 -14.43 -4.18 -9.84
N ASN A 132 -13.60 -3.25 -10.31
CA ASN A 132 -12.25 -3.52 -10.82
C ASN A 132 -11.14 -3.34 -9.75
N CYS A 133 -11.49 -3.11 -8.48
CA CYS A 133 -10.56 -2.62 -7.45
C CYS A 133 -9.28 -3.46 -7.31
N THR A 134 -9.44 -4.79 -7.24
CA THR A 134 -8.31 -5.73 -7.19
C THR A 134 -7.49 -5.72 -8.47
N GLN A 135 -8.17 -5.59 -9.61
CA GLN A 135 -7.54 -5.58 -10.92
C GLN A 135 -6.65 -4.34 -11.06
N CYS A 136 -7.16 -3.18 -10.64
CA CYS A 136 -6.45 -1.92 -10.61
C CYS A 136 -5.29 -1.93 -9.61
N THR A 137 -5.54 -2.42 -8.38
CA THR A 137 -4.49 -2.53 -7.36
C THR A 137 -3.35 -3.46 -7.80
N SER A 138 -3.68 -4.64 -8.33
CA SER A 138 -2.67 -5.57 -8.85
C SER A 138 -1.96 -5.03 -10.10
N GLY A 139 -2.69 -4.34 -10.98
CA GLY A 139 -2.12 -3.66 -12.15
C GLY A 139 -1.14 -2.55 -11.76
N ALA A 140 -1.43 -1.78 -10.70
CA ALA A 140 -0.58 -0.70 -10.21
C ALA A 140 0.81 -1.20 -9.76
N ILE A 141 0.85 -2.36 -9.10
CA ILE A 141 2.08 -2.89 -8.48
C ILE A 141 2.80 -3.93 -9.35
N SER A 142 2.10 -4.57 -10.28
CA SER A 142 2.64 -5.64 -11.13
C SER A 142 3.92 -5.21 -11.84
N GLY A 143 4.93 -6.09 -11.81
CA GLY A 143 6.21 -5.83 -12.46
C GLY A 143 7.16 -4.90 -11.69
N VAL A 144 6.74 -4.33 -10.56
CA VAL A 144 7.55 -3.37 -9.80
C VAL A 144 8.26 -4.02 -8.62
N GLY A 145 9.60 -4.08 -8.66
CA GLY A 145 10.41 -4.41 -7.49
C GLY A 145 10.08 -5.76 -6.86
N ILE A 146 9.73 -5.74 -5.57
CA ILE A 146 9.28 -6.94 -4.83
C ILE A 146 7.99 -7.57 -5.39
N PHE A 147 7.20 -6.81 -6.15
CA PHE A 147 5.93 -7.23 -6.76
C PHE A 147 6.11 -7.73 -8.20
N LYS A 148 7.36 -7.90 -8.68
CA LYS A 148 7.65 -8.28 -10.08
C LYS A 148 6.93 -9.54 -10.59
N ASN A 149 6.57 -10.44 -9.68
CA ASN A 149 5.91 -11.71 -10.00
C ASN A 149 4.39 -11.69 -9.71
N ILE A 150 3.83 -10.56 -9.26
CA ILE A 150 2.39 -10.41 -9.09
C ILE A 150 1.77 -10.27 -10.48
N PRO A 151 0.82 -11.14 -10.89
CA PRO A 151 0.10 -10.97 -12.14
C PRO A 151 -0.64 -9.62 -12.17
N SER A 152 -0.55 -8.91 -13.29
CA SER A 152 -1.50 -7.83 -13.55
C SER A 152 -2.88 -8.44 -13.80
N GLY A 153 -3.93 -7.78 -13.33
CA GLY A 153 -5.29 -8.17 -13.68
C GLY A 153 -5.97 -9.16 -12.72
N ILE A 154 -5.50 -9.28 -11.48
CA ILE A 154 -6.14 -10.15 -10.49
C ILE A 154 -7.53 -9.61 -10.17
N PHE A 155 -8.57 -10.39 -10.45
CA PHE A 155 -9.96 -9.96 -10.24
C PHE A 155 -10.43 -10.11 -8.79
N LEU A 156 -10.19 -11.27 -8.17
CA LEU A 156 -10.68 -11.58 -6.82
C LEU A 156 -9.68 -11.14 -5.74
N PRO A 157 -10.12 -10.41 -4.70
CA PRO A 157 -9.27 -10.08 -3.54
C PRO A 157 -8.60 -11.29 -2.89
N SER A 158 -9.30 -12.43 -2.80
CA SER A 158 -8.74 -13.69 -2.30
C SER A 158 -7.49 -14.13 -3.06
N ASN A 159 -7.44 -13.90 -4.37
CA ASN A 159 -6.31 -14.27 -5.20
C ASN A 159 -5.16 -13.27 -5.02
N LEU A 160 -5.46 -11.97 -4.89
CA LEU A 160 -4.44 -10.98 -4.56
C LEU A 160 -3.82 -11.30 -3.19
N LYS A 161 -4.64 -11.63 -2.20
CA LYS A 161 -4.18 -12.09 -0.88
C LYS A 161 -3.21 -13.27 -0.99
N LYS A 162 -3.55 -14.31 -1.77
CA LYS A 162 -2.68 -15.48 -1.98
C LYS A 162 -1.33 -15.10 -2.57
N GLU A 163 -1.30 -14.18 -3.53
CA GLU A 163 -0.04 -13.71 -4.12
C GLU A 163 0.77 -12.86 -3.12
N MET A 164 0.10 -12.01 -2.34
CA MET A 164 0.73 -11.19 -1.31
C MET A 164 1.30 -12.03 -0.15
N ASP A 165 0.62 -13.10 0.25
CA ASP A 165 1.07 -14.05 1.29
C ASP A 165 2.37 -14.77 0.91
N LYS A 166 2.70 -14.88 -0.38
CA LYS A 166 3.99 -15.42 -0.85
C LYS A 166 5.14 -14.43 -0.62
N ILE A 167 4.84 -13.13 -0.49
CA ILE A 167 5.84 -12.07 -0.33
C ILE A 167 6.02 -11.71 1.15
N SER A 168 4.93 -11.58 1.91
CA SER A 168 4.98 -11.17 3.32
C SER A 168 3.76 -11.67 4.11
N LYS A 169 3.89 -11.74 5.44
CA LYS A 169 2.77 -12.03 6.32
C LYS A 169 1.93 -10.77 6.54
N PRO A 170 0.59 -10.83 6.41
CA PRO A 170 -0.26 -9.68 6.63
C PRO A 170 -0.42 -9.37 8.12
N LEU A 171 -0.72 -8.11 8.40
CA LEU A 171 -1.44 -7.72 9.62
C LEU A 171 -2.94 -7.88 9.34
N LYS A 172 -3.60 -8.78 10.06
CA LYS A 172 -5.06 -8.88 10.02
C LYS A 172 -5.66 -7.80 10.92
N ILE A 173 -6.58 -7.01 10.39
CA ILE A 173 -7.31 -6.01 11.17
C ILE A 173 -8.53 -6.67 11.79
N ILE A 174 -8.72 -6.43 13.08
CA ILE A 174 -9.86 -6.90 13.88
C ILE A 174 -10.54 -5.69 14.49
N THR A 175 -11.87 -5.71 14.55
CA THR A 175 -12.61 -4.75 15.38
C THR A 175 -12.42 -5.10 16.84
N GLY A 176 -11.87 -4.17 17.62
CA GLY A 176 -11.83 -4.33 19.08
C GLY A 176 -13.23 -4.15 19.64
N ASN A 177 -13.66 -5.08 20.49
CA ASN A 177 -14.83 -4.90 21.35
C ASN A 177 -14.60 -3.78 22.37
#